data_AF-A0A926GYZ4-F1
#
_entry.id   AF-A0A926GYZ4-F1
#
_cell.length_a   1.000
_cell.length_b   1.000
_cell.length_c   1.000
_cell.angle_alpha   90.00
_cell.angle_beta   90.00
_cell.angle_gamma   90.00
#
_symmetry.space_group_name_H-M   'P 1'
#
loop_
_entity.id
_entity.type
_entity.pdbx_description
1 polymer ?
#
loop_
_entity_poly.entity_id
_entity_poly.type
_entity_poly.pdbx_seq_one_letter_code
_entity_poly.pdbx_strand_id
1 'polypeptide(L)'
;QHQNVRAENGKQYGDLPQFVDYVYLRRVAQVNAAIVAETASAPAPPVNVHIVGDLSATTTLLWDASPEAVAGYEILIRRTTAPDWERTVSVDANAKRAALAFSKDDYLFAVRAVGKNGARGLPVVPVAAVGR
;
A
#
# COMPACT_ATOMS: atom_id res chain seq x y z
N GLN A 1 -27.94 -13.59 -8.62
CA GLN A 1 -26.97 -13.96 -9.68
C GLN A 1 -26.39 -15.33 -9.36
N HIS A 2 -25.82 -16.00 -10.36
CA HIS A 2 -25.67 -17.46 -10.52
C HIS A 2 -26.98 -18.19 -10.86
N GLN A 3 -27.05 -18.66 -12.11
CA GLN A 3 -28.13 -19.46 -12.65
C GLN A 3 -27.52 -20.72 -13.29
N ASN A 4 -28.10 -21.88 -13.00
CA ASN A 4 -27.71 -23.12 -13.67
C ASN A 4 -27.99 -23.02 -15.17
N VAL A 5 -27.09 -23.58 -15.97
CA VAL A 5 -27.25 -23.67 -17.42
C VAL A 5 -28.49 -24.52 -17.71
N ARG A 6 -29.51 -23.91 -18.31
CA ARG A 6 -30.71 -24.61 -18.78
C ARG A 6 -31.33 -23.91 -19.98
N ALA A 7 -32.13 -24.66 -20.73
CA ALA A 7 -33.04 -24.13 -21.72
C ALA A 7 -34.47 -24.35 -21.25
N GLU A 8 -35.28 -23.30 -21.24
CA GLU A 8 -36.67 -23.35 -20.78
C GLU A 8 -37.52 -22.46 -21.69
N ASN A 9 -38.59 -23.02 -22.26
CA ASN A 9 -39.49 -22.32 -23.18
C ASN A 9 -38.76 -21.59 -24.33
N GLY A 10 -37.70 -22.21 -24.87
CA GLY A 10 -36.89 -21.64 -25.96
C GLY A 10 -35.91 -20.54 -25.53
N LYS A 11 -35.85 -20.19 -24.25
CA LYS A 11 -34.91 -19.22 -23.70
C LYS A 11 -33.77 -19.92 -22.97
N GLN A 12 -32.55 -19.52 -23.30
CA GLN A 12 -31.33 -20.02 -22.67
C GLN A 12 -31.01 -19.20 -21.42
N TYR A 13 -30.71 -19.90 -20.33
CA TYR A 13 -30.35 -19.32 -19.04
C TYR A 13 -29.01 -19.87 -18.58
N GLY A 14 -28.29 -19.08 -17.78
CA GLY A 14 -27.08 -19.49 -17.09
C GLY A 14 -25.85 -18.67 -17.46
N ASP A 15 -24.78 -18.89 -16.69
CA ASP A 15 -23.49 -18.22 -16.86
C ASP A 15 -22.68 -18.93 -17.96
N LEU A 16 -22.91 -18.54 -19.21
CA LEU A 16 -22.34 -19.21 -20.38
C LEU A 16 -21.13 -18.46 -20.96
N PRO A 17 -20.11 -19.18 -21.47
CA PRO A 17 -18.93 -18.59 -22.12
C PRO A 17 -19.24 -17.57 -23.21
N GLN A 18 -20.35 -17.74 -23.93
CA GLN A 18 -20.81 -16.85 -25.00
C GLN A 18 -21.23 -15.45 -24.52
N PHE A 19 -21.50 -15.28 -23.22
CA PHE A 19 -21.84 -14.00 -22.61
C PHE A 19 -20.65 -13.36 -21.87
N VAL A 20 -19.47 -13.99 -21.92
CA VAL A 20 -18.24 -13.45 -21.35
C VAL A 20 -17.60 -12.49 -22.35
N ASP A 21 -17.30 -11.26 -21.91
CA ASP A 21 -16.40 -10.38 -22.62
C ASP A 21 -14.95 -10.79 -22.32
N TYR A 22 -14.35 -11.55 -23.25
CA TYR A 22 -12.97 -12.01 -23.11
C TYR A 22 -11.92 -10.89 -23.20
N VAL A 23 -12.24 -9.76 -23.85
CA VAL A 23 -11.33 -8.62 -23.92
C VAL A 23 -11.28 -7.94 -22.56
N TYR A 24 -12.44 -7.73 -21.93
CA TYR A 24 -12.52 -7.23 -20.56
C TYR A 24 -11.87 -8.20 -19.57
N LEU A 25 -12.19 -9.49 -19.62
CA LEU A 25 -11.61 -10.52 -18.75
C LEU A 25 -10.08 -10.54 -18.85
N ARG A 26 -9.53 -10.49 -20.07
CA ARG A 26 -8.08 -10.41 -20.30
C ARG A 26 -7.48 -9.20 -19.60
N ARG A 27 -8.10 -8.02 -19.74
CA ARG A 27 -7.59 -6.78 -19.10
C ARG A 27 -7.58 -6.90 -17.59
N VAL A 28 -8.65 -7.41 -16.99
CA VAL A 28 -8.73 -7.63 -15.54
C VAL A 28 -7.67 -8.64 -15.09
N ALA A 29 -7.52 -9.76 -15.79
CA ALA A 29 -6.51 -10.77 -15.49
C ALA A 29 -5.08 -10.19 -15.57
N GLN A 30 -4.80 -9.37 -16.58
CA GLN A 30 -3.49 -8.70 -16.73
C GLN A 30 -3.20 -7.73 -15.58
N VAL A 31 -4.19 -6.92 -15.17
CA VAL A 31 -4.04 -6.00 -14.04
C VAL A 31 -3.82 -6.78 -12.74
N ASN A 32 -4.59 -7.83 -12.48
CA ASN A 32 -4.41 -8.67 -11.29
C ASN A 32 -3.03 -9.34 -11.27
N ALA A 33 -2.57 -9.87 -12.41
CA ALA A 33 -1.25 -10.47 -12.51
C ALA A 33 -0.13 -9.44 -12.26
N ALA A 34 -0.27 -8.22 -12.78
CA ALA A 34 0.69 -7.13 -12.54
C ALA A 34 0.74 -6.74 -11.05
N ILE A 35 -0.41 -6.66 -10.36
CA ILE A 35 -0.46 -6.36 -8.92
C ILE A 35 0.23 -7.47 -8.10
N VAL A 36 -0.03 -8.74 -8.42
CA VAL A 36 0.62 -9.87 -7.75
C VAL A 36 2.12 -9.86 -8.00
N ALA A 37 2.56 -9.59 -9.23
CA ALA A 37 3.97 -9.50 -9.58
C ALA A 37 4.67 -8.35 -8.83
N GLU A 38 4.07 -7.16 -8.79
CA GLU A 38 4.61 -6.02 -8.04
C GLU A 38 4.73 -6.36 -6.56
N THR A 39 3.65 -6.90 -5.96
CA THR A 39 3.62 -7.25 -4.54
C THR A 39 4.65 -8.33 -4.19
N ALA A 40 4.81 -9.35 -5.05
CA ALA A 40 5.80 -10.41 -4.86
C ALA A 40 7.25 -9.91 -5.03
N SER A 41 7.45 -8.85 -5.81
CA SER A 41 8.77 -8.25 -6.04
C SER A 41 9.16 -7.21 -4.99
N ALA A 42 8.21 -6.77 -4.17
CA ALA A 42 8.39 -5.74 -3.17
C ALA A 42 9.09 -6.28 -1.92
N PRO A 43 9.93 -5.47 -1.24
CA PRO A 43 10.59 -5.90 -0.01
C PRO A 43 9.59 -6.04 1.13
N ALA A 44 9.98 -6.83 2.14
CA ALA A 44 9.29 -6.84 3.42
C ALA A 44 9.15 -5.42 4.01
N PRO A 45 8.01 -5.07 4.63
CA PRO A 45 7.80 -3.73 5.20
C PRO A 45 8.74 -3.47 6.39
N PRO A 46 9.01 -2.19 6.73
CA PRO A 46 9.63 -1.85 8.02
C PRO A 46 8.72 -2.31 9.17
N VAL A 47 9.33 -2.57 10.33
CA VAL A 47 8.59 -3.03 11.52
C VAL A 47 8.66 -1.98 12.63
N ASN A 48 7.78 -2.09 13.62
CA ASN A 48 7.72 -1.18 14.77
C ASN A 48 7.71 0.31 14.36
N VAL A 49 6.84 0.65 13.40
CA VAL A 49 6.71 2.04 12.94
C VAL A 49 5.92 2.83 13.99
N HIS A 50 6.54 3.87 14.52
CA HIS A 50 6.02 4.69 15.59
C HIS A 50 6.05 6.17 15.27
N ILE A 51 5.09 6.89 15.82
CA ILE A 51 5.07 8.35 15.86
C ILE A 51 5.37 8.84 17.27
N VAL A 52 6.26 9.83 17.40
CA VAL A 52 6.60 10.44 18.69
C VAL A 52 5.47 11.38 19.12
N GLY A 53 4.97 11.19 20.34
CA GLY A 53 3.85 11.94 20.93
C GLY A 53 4.26 13.23 21.64
N ASP A 54 5.10 14.06 21.03
CA ASP A 54 5.50 15.37 21.56
C ASP A 54 4.50 16.48 21.20
N LEU A 55 4.53 17.63 21.88
CA LEU A 55 3.74 18.80 21.51
C LEU A 55 4.54 19.66 20.53
N SER A 56 4.42 19.36 19.24
CA SER A 56 5.22 19.98 18.17
C SER A 56 4.47 19.99 16.84
N ALA A 57 4.68 21.05 16.06
CA ALA A 57 4.21 21.15 14.66
C ALA A 57 5.03 20.28 13.69
N THR A 58 6.11 19.69 14.18
CA THR A 58 6.94 18.71 13.45
C THR A 58 6.56 17.31 13.90
N THR A 59 6.45 16.39 12.95
CA THR A 59 6.24 14.96 13.22
C THR A 59 7.55 14.22 13.16
N THR A 60 7.85 13.44 14.19
CA THR A 60 8.94 12.47 14.15
C THR A 60 8.39 11.05 14.00
N LEU A 61 8.88 10.34 12.99
CA LEU A 61 8.68 8.91 12.80
C LEU A 61 9.92 8.13 13.21
N LEU A 62 9.71 6.97 13.81
CA LEU A 62 10.72 5.98 14.18
C LEU A 62 10.31 4.63 13.60
N TRP A 63 11.27 3.83 13.16
CA TRP A 63 11.00 2.46 12.71
C TRP A 63 12.23 1.58 12.85
N ASP A 64 11.98 0.29 12.95
CA ASP A 64 13.01 -0.72 12.75
C ASP A 64 13.14 -1.07 11.26
N ALA A 65 14.37 -1.41 10.88
CA ALA A 65 14.67 -1.74 9.50
C ALA A 65 13.85 -2.94 9.02
N SER A 66 13.56 -2.97 7.72
CA SER A 66 13.05 -4.17 7.06
C SER A 66 14.00 -5.36 7.33
N PRO A 67 13.48 -6.59 7.51
CA PRO A 67 14.33 -7.78 7.65
C PRO A 67 15.17 -8.07 6.40
N GLU A 68 14.83 -7.45 5.26
CA GLU A 68 15.53 -7.59 3.99
C GLU A 68 16.39 -6.35 3.68
N ALA A 69 17.42 -6.52 2.86
CA ALA A 69 18.25 -5.41 2.40
C ALA A 69 17.50 -4.56 1.37
N VAL A 70 17.21 -3.31 1.75
CA VAL A 70 16.45 -2.34 0.94
C VAL A 70 17.37 -1.30 0.29
N ALA A 71 16.88 -0.62 -0.76
CA ALA A 71 17.53 0.56 -1.34
C ALA A 71 17.28 1.82 -0.50
N GLY A 72 16.16 1.86 0.23
CA GLY A 72 15.75 3.00 1.04
C GLY A 72 14.35 2.82 1.62
N TYR A 73 13.86 3.86 2.25
CA TYR A 73 12.45 3.96 2.66
C TYR A 73 11.79 5.17 2.01
N GLU A 74 10.48 5.10 1.87
CA GLU A 74 9.64 6.20 1.45
C GLU A 74 8.62 6.49 2.57
N ILE A 75 8.51 7.76 2.94
CA ILE A 75 7.51 8.25 3.88
C ILE A 75 6.37 8.85 3.06
N LEU A 76 5.18 8.28 3.23
CA LEU A 76 3.96 8.75 2.58
C LEU A 76 3.24 9.72 3.51
N ILE A 77 2.74 10.82 2.95
CA ILE A 77 2.10 11.90 3.71
C ILE A 77 0.83 12.31 2.97
N ARG A 78 -0.27 12.45 3.72
CA ARG A 78 -1.53 13.03 3.22
C ARG A 78 -2.22 13.83 4.30
N ARG A 79 -3.02 14.83 3.93
CA ARG A 79 -3.94 15.46 4.89
C ARG A 79 -4.94 14.45 5.43
N THR A 80 -5.44 14.68 6.64
CA THR A 80 -6.54 13.88 7.25
C THR A 80 -7.83 13.86 6.42
N THR A 81 -8.01 14.86 5.55
CA THR A 81 -9.17 14.99 4.65
C THR A 81 -8.93 14.44 3.24
N ALA A 82 -7.71 14.04 2.90
CA ALA A 82 -7.37 13.56 1.56
C ALA A 82 -7.59 12.04 1.44
N PRO A 83 -8.22 11.55 0.34
CA PRO A 83 -8.42 10.12 0.14
C PRO A 83 -7.11 9.39 -0.22
N ASP A 84 -6.18 10.08 -0.87
CA ASP A 84 -4.94 9.50 -1.41
C ASP A 84 -3.69 10.05 -0.72
N TRP A 85 -2.56 9.33 -0.87
CA TRP A 85 -1.24 9.84 -0.50
C TRP A 85 -0.85 11.00 -1.42
N GLU A 86 -0.57 12.18 -0.84
CA GLU A 86 -0.31 13.40 -1.60
C GLU A 86 1.19 13.65 -1.80
N ARG A 87 2.04 13.15 -0.90
CA ARG A 87 3.49 13.38 -0.92
C ARG A 87 4.25 12.13 -0.55
N THR A 88 5.46 12.03 -1.08
CA THR A 88 6.43 10.97 -0.78
C THR A 88 7.77 11.61 -0.48
N VAL A 89 8.42 11.20 0.61
CA VAL A 89 9.78 11.62 0.99
C VAL A 89 10.67 10.39 1.05
N SER A 90 11.71 10.36 0.22
CA SER A 90 12.69 9.27 0.24
C SER A 90 13.75 9.49 1.33
N VAL A 91 14.13 8.41 2.02
CA VAL A 91 15.21 8.40 3.01
C VAL A 91 16.11 7.18 2.78
N ASP A 92 17.35 7.29 3.21
CA ASP A 92 18.38 6.27 2.97
C ASP A 92 18.06 4.92 3.63
N ALA A 93 18.65 3.84 3.13
CA ALA A 93 18.45 2.47 3.62
C ALA A 93 18.81 2.28 5.11
N ASN A 94 19.69 3.13 5.65
CA ASN A 94 20.12 3.08 7.05
C ASN A 94 19.28 3.98 7.98
N ALA A 95 18.34 4.75 7.42
CA ALA A 95 17.48 5.61 8.22
C ALA A 95 16.53 4.76 9.07
N LYS A 96 16.44 5.13 10.35
CA LYS A 96 15.49 4.57 11.34
C LYS A 96 14.61 5.65 11.99
N ARG A 97 14.78 6.89 11.54
CA ARG A 97 14.13 8.07 12.07
C ARG A 97 14.02 9.11 10.97
N ALA A 98 12.91 9.85 10.97
CA ALA A 98 12.77 11.06 10.17
C ALA A 98 11.95 12.10 10.93
N ALA A 99 12.34 13.38 10.81
CA ALA A 99 11.58 14.52 11.31
C ALA A 99 11.02 15.29 10.10
N LEU A 100 9.73 15.59 10.14
CA LEU A 100 8.97 16.14 9.03
C LEU A 100 8.24 17.39 9.50
N ALA A 101 8.35 18.49 8.75
CA ALA A 101 7.66 19.76 9.04
C ALA A 101 6.15 19.69 8.70
N PHE A 102 5.48 18.65 9.18
CA PHE A 102 4.05 18.40 9.04
C PHE A 102 3.49 18.02 10.41
N SER A 103 2.43 18.69 10.84
CA SER A 103 1.77 18.41 12.12
C SER A 103 1.04 17.07 12.06
N LYS A 104 1.20 16.26 13.10
CA LYS A 104 0.49 14.97 13.26
C LYS A 104 -1.01 15.10 13.47
N ASP A 105 -1.48 16.30 13.78
CA ASP A 105 -2.90 16.59 13.94
C ASP A 105 -3.60 16.85 12.59
N ASP A 106 -2.83 17.32 11.60
CA ASP A 106 -3.35 17.70 10.27
C ASP A 106 -3.05 16.65 9.19
N TYR A 107 -2.07 15.78 9.44
CA TYR A 107 -1.55 14.83 8.46
C TYR A 107 -1.50 13.39 8.97
N LEU A 108 -1.74 12.46 8.04
CA LEU A 108 -1.49 11.04 8.20
C LEU A 108 -0.17 10.67 7.53
N PHE A 109 0.51 9.69 8.13
CA PHE A 109 1.82 9.23 7.70
C PHE A 109 1.83 7.72 7.50
N ALA A 110 2.73 7.24 6.66
CA ALA A 110 3.12 5.84 6.61
C ALA A 110 4.57 5.71 6.14
N VAL A 111 5.23 4.61 6.48
CA VAL A 111 6.58 4.28 6.00
C VAL A 111 6.51 3.01 5.18
N ARG A 112 7.12 2.99 3.99
CA ARG A 112 7.32 1.78 3.19
C ARG A 112 8.77 1.57 2.83
N ALA A 113 9.17 0.32 2.68
CA ALA A 113 10.48 -0.06 2.16
C ALA A 113 10.51 0.01 0.62
N VAL A 114 11.68 0.30 0.06
CA VAL A 114 11.94 0.25 -1.39
C VAL A 114 13.02 -0.77 -1.67
N GLY A 115 12.73 -1.76 -2.51
CA GLY A 115 13.65 -2.84 -2.84
C GLY A 115 14.81 -2.35 -3.71
N LYS A 116 15.89 -3.14 -3.80
CA LYS A 116 17.01 -2.85 -4.72
C LYS A 116 16.61 -2.85 -6.20
N ASN A 117 15.51 -3.51 -6.53
CA ASN A 117 14.86 -3.51 -7.83
C ASN A 117 13.92 -2.30 -8.06
N GLY A 118 13.75 -1.42 -7.07
CA GLY A 118 12.84 -0.26 -7.13
C GLY A 118 11.38 -0.57 -6.78
N ALA A 119 11.04 -1.83 -6.51
CA ALA A 119 9.68 -2.21 -6.10
C ALA A 119 9.35 -1.66 -4.72
N ARG A 120 8.09 -1.26 -4.53
CA ARG A 120 7.64 -0.58 -3.31
C ARG A 120 6.86 -1.52 -2.41
N GLY A 121 7.34 -1.66 -1.18
CA GLY A 121 6.68 -2.41 -0.12
C GLY A 121 5.33 -1.82 0.28
N LEU A 122 4.58 -2.61 1.05
CA LEU A 122 3.35 -2.14 1.68
C LEU A 122 3.65 -1.00 2.68
N PRO A 123 2.85 0.07 2.67
CA PRO A 123 2.99 1.15 3.64
C PRO A 123 2.50 0.72 5.02
N VAL A 124 3.29 1.02 6.04
CA VAL A 124 2.95 0.79 7.44
C VAL A 124 2.60 2.12 8.09
N VAL A 125 1.35 2.23 8.54
CA VAL A 125 0.87 3.39 9.30
C VAL A 125 1.44 3.31 10.73
N PRO A 126 2.02 4.40 11.27
CA PRO A 126 2.60 4.38 12.60
C PRO A 126 1.52 4.20 13.66
N VAL A 127 1.89 3.53 14.75
CA VAL A 127 1.13 3.59 16.00
C VAL A 127 1.79 4.58 16.96
N ALA A 128 1.01 5.18 17.85
CA ALA A 128 1.58 6.07 18.88
C ALA A 128 2.66 5.31 19.68
N ALA A 129 3.82 5.92 19.86
CA ALA A 129 4.82 5.37 20.78
C ALA A 129 4.21 5.35 22.19
N VAL A 130 4.02 4.16 22.76
CA VAL A 130 3.63 4.03 24.17
C VAL A 130 4.82 4.49 24.99
N GLY A 131 4.64 5.57 25.77
CA GLY A 131 5.66 6.04 26.69
C GLY A 131 6.12 4.91 27.60
N ARG A 132 7.42 4.66 27.63
CA ARG A 132 8.09 3.98 28.74
C ARG A 132 8.72 5.04 29.63
#